data_AF-A0A1H2WHM6-F1
#
_entry.id   AF-A0A1H2WHM6-F1
#
_cell.length_a   1.000
_cell.length_b   1.000
_cell.length_c   1.000
_cell.angle_alpha   90.00
_cell.angle_beta   90.00
_cell.angle_gamma   90.00
#
_symmetry.space_group_name_H-M   'P 1'
#
loop_
_entity.id
_entity.type
_entity.pdbx_description
1 polymer ?
#
loop_
_entity_poly.entity_id
_entity_poly.type
_entity_poly.pdbx_seq_one_letter_code
_entity_poly.pdbx_strand_id
1 'polypeptide(L)'
;MNKEELHKIAPNLSSISKKEIGFKVPANYFNSVEELVISEINLKNSLNKSSQEIFKTPTNYFEDIESITISKLKAEALNEKDTHNVPNNYFDSIEDAVFEKLNKKPSKVIQLKNNAKKVFIPLAIAASLLLMFTLTNNTEPVSFDSLATNDIENWIDEGNIELSNTTLANIYADVELEDSFLDTSISDDELFESIDLESIEQFMIKN
;
A
#
# COMPACT_ATOMS: atom_id res chain seq x y z
N MET A 1 39.62 -32.80 -26.08
CA MET A 1 39.17 -34.20 -26.05
C MET A 1 38.11 -34.38 -27.12
N ASN A 2 38.33 -35.28 -28.08
CA ASN A 2 37.41 -35.47 -29.21
C ASN A 2 36.16 -36.26 -28.74
N LYS A 3 35.02 -36.08 -29.42
CA LYS A 3 33.74 -36.74 -29.10
C LYS A 3 33.86 -38.28 -29.05
N GLU A 4 34.70 -38.86 -29.92
CA GLU A 4 34.97 -40.31 -29.94
C GLU A 4 35.73 -40.79 -28.70
N GLU A 5 36.69 -40.00 -28.20
CA GLU A 5 37.43 -40.31 -26.97
C GLU A 5 36.53 -40.18 -25.74
N LEU A 6 35.66 -39.16 -25.73
CA LEU A 6 34.67 -38.97 -24.67
C LEU A 6 33.63 -40.10 -24.62
N HIS A 7 33.18 -40.61 -25.76
CA HIS A 7 32.24 -41.73 -25.82
C HIS A 7 32.84 -43.02 -25.23
N LYS A 8 34.14 -43.26 -25.42
CA LYS A 8 34.80 -44.45 -24.86
C LYS A 8 34.82 -44.45 -23.33
N ILE A 9 34.93 -43.27 -22.72
CA ILE A 9 35.09 -43.13 -21.27
C ILE A 9 33.73 -42.87 -20.60
N ALA A 10 32.83 -42.17 -21.28
CA ALA A 10 31.55 -41.73 -20.72
C ALA A 10 30.45 -41.70 -21.82
N PRO A 11 29.92 -42.87 -22.21
CA PRO A 11 28.99 -43.00 -23.34
C PRO A 11 27.71 -42.17 -23.15
N ASN A 12 27.16 -42.16 -21.93
CA ASN A 12 25.97 -41.38 -21.56
C ASN A 12 26.18 -39.87 -21.62
N LEU A 13 27.41 -39.37 -21.43
CA LEU A 13 27.71 -37.94 -21.53
C LEU A 13 27.94 -37.49 -22.97
N SER A 14 28.51 -38.37 -23.81
CA SER A 14 28.76 -38.08 -25.22
C SER A 14 27.50 -37.98 -26.09
N SER A 15 26.40 -38.61 -25.65
CA SER A 15 25.11 -38.64 -26.33
C SER A 15 24.20 -37.45 -25.96
N ILE A 16 24.53 -36.69 -24.91
CA ILE A 16 23.80 -35.49 -24.52
C ILE A 16 24.18 -34.35 -25.48
N SER A 17 23.19 -33.73 -26.12
CA SER A 17 23.41 -32.52 -26.92
C SER A 17 24.06 -31.44 -26.04
N LYS A 18 25.08 -30.75 -26.56
CA LYS A 18 25.73 -29.61 -25.89
C LYS A 18 24.75 -28.44 -25.73
N LYS A 19 23.79 -28.58 -24.81
CA LYS A 19 22.84 -27.53 -24.45
C LYS A 19 23.60 -26.56 -23.55
N GLU A 20 23.52 -25.27 -23.85
CA GLU A 20 24.12 -24.19 -23.06
C GLU A 20 23.44 -24.05 -21.68
N ILE A 21 23.40 -25.12 -20.87
CA ILE A 21 22.84 -25.08 -19.51
C ILE A 21 23.95 -24.75 -18.50
N GLY A 22 24.88 -23.87 -18.89
CA GLY A 22 25.72 -23.19 -17.91
C GLY A 22 24.92 -22.10 -17.20
N PHE A 23 25.23 -21.83 -15.94
CA PHE A 23 24.74 -20.63 -15.27
C PHE A 23 25.11 -19.41 -16.12
N LYS A 24 24.11 -18.72 -16.68
CA LYS A 24 24.33 -17.45 -17.38
C LYS A 24 24.40 -16.36 -16.32
N VAL A 25 25.55 -15.70 -16.21
CA VAL A 25 25.69 -14.51 -15.38
C VAL A 25 24.81 -13.42 -15.98
N PRO A 26 23.93 -12.78 -15.19
CA PRO A 26 23.13 -11.65 -15.65
C PRO A 26 24.01 -10.56 -16.26
N ALA A 27 23.48 -9.85 -17.27
CA ALA A 27 24.15 -8.68 -17.81
C ALA A 27 24.44 -7.69 -16.67
N ASN A 28 25.62 -7.05 -16.71
CA ASN A 28 26.09 -6.07 -15.72
C ASN A 28 26.30 -6.54 -14.27
N TYR A 29 26.14 -7.83 -13.94
CA TYR A 29 26.38 -8.34 -12.57
C TYR A 29 27.75 -7.95 -12.00
N PHE A 30 28.82 -8.09 -12.77
CA PHE A 30 30.16 -7.76 -12.29
C PHE A 30 30.43 -6.25 -12.22
N ASN A 31 29.70 -5.45 -12.99
CA ASN A 31 29.83 -3.99 -12.98
C ASN A 31 29.07 -3.39 -11.78
N SER A 32 27.88 -3.92 -11.46
CA SER A 32 27.06 -3.41 -10.35
C SER A 32 27.57 -3.83 -8.98
N VAL A 33 28.25 -4.98 -8.87
CA VAL A 33 28.75 -5.48 -7.59
C VAL A 33 29.83 -4.55 -7.01
N GLU A 34 30.66 -3.94 -7.83
CA GLU A 34 31.65 -2.96 -7.37
C GLU A 34 30.98 -1.72 -6.77
N GLU A 35 29.97 -1.18 -7.47
CA GLU A 35 29.22 -0.01 -7.04
C GLU A 35 28.39 -0.28 -5.77
N LEU A 36 27.80 -1.46 -5.64
CA LEU A 36 27.09 -1.90 -4.44
C LEU A 36 28.03 -2.01 -3.22
N VAL A 37 29.25 -2.52 -3.42
CA VAL A 37 30.23 -2.61 -2.33
C VAL A 37 30.69 -1.22 -1.90
N ILE A 38 30.93 -0.31 -2.85
CA ILE A 38 31.37 1.06 -2.57
C ILE A 38 30.27 1.87 -1.87
N SER A 39 29.01 1.76 -2.32
CA SER A 39 27.88 2.47 -1.70
C SER A 39 27.63 2.00 -0.26
N GLU A 40 27.71 0.70 0.01
CA GLU A 40 27.59 0.14 1.36
C GLU A 40 28.70 0.60 2.30
N ILE A 41 29.95 0.70 1.81
CA ILE A 41 31.09 1.21 2.59
C ILE A 41 30.89 2.71 2.89
N ASN A 42 30.48 3.50 1.91
CA ASN A 42 30.24 4.93 2.08
C ASN A 42 29.08 5.22 3.04
N LEU A 43 28.00 4.45 2.95
CA LEU A 43 26.85 4.54 3.85
C LEU A 43 27.27 4.20 5.28
N LYS A 44 28.00 3.11 5.51
CA LYS A 44 28.53 2.76 6.84
C LYS A 44 29.46 3.83 7.41
N ASN A 45 30.33 4.40 6.58
CA ASN A 45 31.23 5.48 6.99
C ASN A 45 30.45 6.78 7.35
N SER A 46 29.39 7.10 6.61
CA SER A 46 28.51 8.23 6.87
C SER A 46 27.70 8.04 8.16
N LEU A 47 27.12 6.86 8.35
CA LEU A 47 26.36 6.51 9.55
C LEU A 47 27.24 6.54 10.80
N ASN A 48 28.48 6.04 10.73
CA ASN A 48 29.43 6.12 11.84
C ASN A 48 29.84 7.54 12.21
N LYS A 49 29.72 8.51 11.29
CA LYS A 49 30.01 9.93 11.53
C LYS A 49 28.81 10.69 12.12
N SER A 50 27.58 10.19 11.94
CA SER A 50 26.33 10.90 12.27
C SER A 50 25.49 10.24 13.37
N SER A 51 25.77 8.98 13.75
CA SER A 51 24.89 8.16 14.61
C SER A 51 24.71 8.64 16.05
N GLN A 52 25.44 9.64 16.53
CA GLN A 52 25.25 10.15 17.90
C GLN A 52 24.22 11.28 18.01
N GLU A 53 23.77 11.90 16.91
CA GLU A 53 23.02 13.17 17.00
C GLU A 53 21.60 13.16 16.44
N ILE A 54 21.24 12.21 15.58
CA ILE A 54 19.96 12.27 14.84
C ILE A 54 18.76 11.76 15.66
N PHE A 55 19.00 11.03 16.76
CA PHE A 55 17.95 10.48 17.62
C PHE A 55 18.10 10.95 19.07
N LYS A 56 18.08 12.26 19.29
CA LYS A 56 18.03 12.86 20.64
C LYS A 56 16.60 13.30 20.95
N THR A 57 16.10 12.94 22.13
CA THR A 57 14.85 13.51 22.65
C THR A 57 15.04 15.00 22.94
N PRO A 58 13.98 15.83 22.84
CA PRO A 58 14.04 17.21 23.28
C PRO A 58 14.60 17.35 24.69
N THR A 59 15.29 18.46 24.95
CA THR A 59 15.80 18.78 26.28
C THR A 59 14.66 18.71 27.31
N ASN A 60 14.92 18.09 28.46
CA ASN A 60 13.95 17.91 29.55
C ASN A 60 12.68 17.11 29.23
N TYR A 61 12.57 16.42 28.08
CA TYR A 61 11.39 15.63 27.73
C TYR A 61 10.93 14.72 28.89
N PHE A 62 11.81 13.88 29.43
CA PHE A 62 11.45 12.94 30.49
C PHE A 62 11.21 13.59 31.86
N GLU A 63 11.76 14.77 32.10
CA GLU A 63 11.56 15.52 33.35
C GLU A 63 10.20 16.24 33.34
N ASP A 64 9.79 16.75 32.17
CA ASP A 64 8.62 17.62 32.05
C ASP A 64 7.32 16.85 31.72
N ILE A 65 7.41 15.64 31.14
CA ILE A 65 6.23 14.87 30.70
C ILE A 65 5.23 14.63 31.83
N GLU A 66 5.69 14.39 33.06
CA GLU A 66 4.81 14.10 34.19
C GLU A 66 4.01 15.35 34.57
N SER A 67 4.71 16.47 34.71
CA SER A 67 4.11 17.77 35.04
C SER A 67 3.11 18.23 33.98
N ILE A 68 3.46 18.09 32.69
CA ILE A 68 2.59 18.42 31.57
C ILE A 68 1.33 17.55 31.59
N THR A 69 1.48 16.24 31.79
CA THR A 69 0.35 15.30 31.83
C THR A 69 -0.59 15.60 32.98
N ILE A 70 -0.07 15.81 34.18
CA ILE A 70 -0.87 16.14 35.37
C ILE A 70 -1.58 17.49 35.17
N SER A 71 -0.90 18.48 34.61
CA SER A 71 -1.47 19.81 34.36
C SER A 71 -2.61 19.74 33.33
N LYS A 72 -2.45 18.94 32.27
CA LYS A 72 -3.48 18.71 31.26
C LYS A 72 -4.71 18.02 31.87
N LEU A 73 -4.52 16.96 32.65
CA LEU A 73 -5.61 16.26 33.33
C LEU A 73 -6.38 17.16 34.30
N LYS A 74 -5.66 18.01 35.06
CA LYS A 74 -6.30 19.00 35.95
C LYS A 74 -7.08 20.04 35.15
N ALA A 75 -6.53 20.53 34.05
CA ALA A 75 -7.21 21.50 33.20
C ALA A 75 -8.46 20.91 32.54
N GLU A 76 -8.42 19.63 32.13
CA GLU A 76 -9.56 18.91 31.58
C GLU A 76 -10.66 18.70 32.62
N ALA A 77 -10.29 18.28 33.84
CA ALA A 77 -11.22 18.17 34.97
C ALA A 77 -11.89 19.50 35.38
N LEU A 78 -11.26 20.65 35.08
CA LEU A 78 -11.83 21.98 35.31
C LEU A 78 -12.70 22.47 34.14
N ASN A 79 -12.51 21.91 32.94
CA ASN A 79 -13.25 22.27 31.73
C ASN A 79 -14.44 21.34 31.43
N GLU A 80 -14.54 20.19 32.10
CA GLU A 80 -15.73 19.32 32.01
C GLU A 80 -16.94 19.99 32.68
N LYS A 81 -17.69 20.77 31.89
CA LYS A 81 -19.13 21.00 32.10
C LYS A 81 -19.96 19.75 31.77
N ASP A 82 -19.36 18.76 31.14
CA ASP A 82 -19.98 17.47 30.87
C ASP A 82 -19.65 16.51 31.98
N THR A 83 -20.42 16.63 33.05
CA THR A 83 -20.52 15.62 34.10
C THR A 83 -20.71 14.24 33.47
N HIS A 84 -19.68 13.38 33.56
CA HIS A 84 -19.75 11.92 33.46
C HIS A 84 -20.62 11.28 34.56
N ASN A 85 -21.67 11.98 34.99
CA ASN A 85 -22.60 11.50 35.98
C ASN A 85 -23.49 10.45 35.34
N VAL A 86 -23.55 9.31 36.00
CA VAL A 86 -24.53 8.28 35.71
C VAL A 86 -25.93 8.92 35.74
N PRO A 87 -26.81 8.65 34.76
CA PRO A 87 -28.16 9.20 34.76
C PRO A 87 -28.88 8.94 36.09
N ASN A 88 -29.68 9.91 36.52
CA ASN A 88 -30.51 9.76 37.70
C ASN A 88 -31.33 8.46 37.61
N ASN A 89 -31.34 7.68 38.68
CA ASN A 89 -32.03 6.38 38.81
C ASN A 89 -31.56 5.28 37.84
N TYR A 90 -30.34 5.35 37.29
CA TYR A 90 -29.78 4.26 36.48
C TYR A 90 -29.79 2.93 37.24
N PHE A 91 -29.27 2.91 38.47
CA PHE A 91 -29.18 1.68 39.27
C PHE A 91 -30.54 1.20 39.78
N ASP A 92 -31.52 2.09 39.89
CA ASP A 92 -32.89 1.73 40.28
C ASP A 92 -33.70 1.16 39.12
N SER A 93 -33.41 1.58 37.88
CA SER A 93 -34.18 1.19 36.68
C SER A 93 -33.51 0.10 35.82
N ILE A 94 -32.23 -0.18 36.03
CA ILE A 94 -31.47 -1.14 35.22
C ILE A 94 -32.03 -2.56 35.36
N GLU A 95 -32.46 -2.96 36.55
CA GLU A 95 -33.01 -4.28 36.82
C GLU A 95 -34.32 -4.50 36.03
N ASP A 96 -35.25 -3.55 36.14
CA ASP A 96 -36.52 -3.58 35.40
C ASP A 96 -36.32 -3.57 33.89
N ALA A 97 -35.40 -2.73 33.39
CA ALA A 97 -35.07 -2.65 31.96
C ALA A 97 -34.47 -3.97 31.42
N VAL A 98 -33.72 -4.71 32.24
CA VAL A 98 -33.20 -6.03 31.89
C VAL A 98 -34.33 -7.06 31.86
N PHE A 99 -35.19 -7.09 32.88
CA PHE A 99 -36.31 -8.04 32.93
C PHE A 99 -37.34 -7.80 31.82
N GLU A 100 -37.59 -6.56 31.42
CA GLU A 100 -38.45 -6.24 30.27
C GLU A 100 -37.89 -6.83 28.97
N LYS A 101 -36.57 -6.75 28.78
CA LYS A 101 -35.91 -7.35 27.59
C LYS A 101 -35.95 -8.87 27.60
N LEU A 102 -35.87 -9.49 28.78
CA LEU A 102 -35.91 -10.94 28.95
C LEU A 102 -37.33 -11.51 28.82
N ASN A 103 -38.35 -10.79 29.28
CA ASN A 103 -39.76 -11.21 29.25
C ASN A 103 -40.45 -10.97 27.90
N LYS A 104 -39.70 -10.84 26.80
CA LYS A 104 -40.30 -10.78 25.46
C LYS A 104 -41.10 -12.06 25.20
N LYS A 105 -42.39 -11.87 24.88
CA LYS A 105 -43.33 -12.91 24.45
C LYS A 105 -42.61 -13.91 23.54
N PRO A 106 -42.86 -15.24 23.68
CA PRO A 106 -42.21 -16.22 22.82
C PRO A 106 -42.42 -15.82 21.37
N SER A 107 -41.31 -15.56 20.67
CA SER A 107 -41.36 -15.19 19.26
C SER A 107 -42.18 -16.23 18.51
N LYS A 108 -43.08 -15.79 17.63
CA LYS A 108 -43.94 -16.68 16.86
C LYS A 108 -43.05 -17.62 16.04
N VAL A 109 -42.85 -18.85 16.53
CA VAL A 109 -42.06 -19.87 15.83
C VAL A 109 -42.79 -20.24 14.55
N ILE A 110 -42.25 -19.80 13.42
CA ILE A 110 -42.72 -20.22 12.10
C ILE A 110 -41.94 -21.47 11.69
N GLN A 111 -42.66 -22.53 11.34
CA GLN A 111 -42.03 -23.77 10.88
C GLN A 111 -41.37 -23.54 9.51
N LEU A 112 -40.04 -23.74 9.43
CA LEU A 112 -39.22 -23.47 8.24
C LEU A 112 -39.70 -24.22 6.97
N LYS A 113 -40.27 -25.41 7.16
CA LYS A 113 -40.58 -26.35 6.06
C LYS A 113 -41.68 -25.86 5.12
N ASN A 114 -42.63 -25.04 5.59
CA ASN A 114 -43.78 -24.64 4.77
C ASN A 114 -43.60 -23.30 4.04
N ASN A 115 -42.63 -22.48 4.44
CA ASN A 115 -42.38 -21.16 3.83
C ASN A 115 -41.15 -21.15 2.90
N ALA A 116 -40.29 -22.17 2.97
CA ALA A 116 -39.12 -22.31 2.09
C ALA A 116 -39.50 -22.21 0.61
N LYS A 117 -40.55 -22.90 0.16
CA LYS A 117 -41.01 -22.85 -1.24
C LYS A 117 -41.41 -21.44 -1.69
N LYS A 118 -41.99 -20.62 -0.80
CA LYS A 118 -42.37 -19.24 -1.11
C LYS A 118 -41.16 -18.33 -1.34
N VAL A 119 -40.01 -18.65 -0.75
CA VAL A 119 -38.77 -17.87 -0.88
C VAL A 119 -37.87 -18.42 -2.00
N PHE A 120 -37.71 -19.74 -2.10
CA PHE A 120 -36.83 -20.37 -3.07
C PHE A 120 -37.36 -20.32 -4.51
N ILE A 121 -38.69 -20.32 -4.73
CA ILE A 121 -39.26 -20.22 -6.09
C ILE A 121 -38.88 -18.91 -6.78
N PRO A 122 -39.17 -17.70 -6.23
CA PRO A 122 -38.78 -16.46 -6.90
C PRO A 122 -37.26 -16.29 -6.98
N LEU A 123 -36.50 -16.77 -5.98
CA LEU A 123 -35.04 -16.73 -5.98
C LEU A 123 -34.45 -17.58 -7.11
N ALA A 124 -34.96 -18.80 -7.32
CA ALA A 124 -34.51 -19.67 -8.40
C ALA A 124 -34.85 -19.09 -9.78
N ILE A 125 -36.02 -18.45 -9.94
CA ILE A 125 -36.38 -17.77 -11.18
C ILE A 125 -35.43 -16.60 -11.46
N ALA A 126 -35.20 -15.74 -10.46
CA ALA A 126 -34.27 -14.62 -10.61
C ALA A 126 -32.84 -15.09 -10.94
N ALA A 127 -32.33 -16.09 -10.23
CA ALA A 127 -31.01 -16.67 -10.51
C ALA A 127 -30.94 -17.33 -11.89
N SER A 128 -32.01 -17.97 -12.35
CA SER A 128 -32.08 -18.56 -13.70
C SER A 128 -32.06 -17.50 -14.79
N LEU A 129 -32.76 -16.37 -14.58
CA LEU A 129 -32.72 -15.23 -15.49
C LEU A 129 -31.35 -14.55 -15.49
N LEU A 130 -30.72 -14.42 -14.32
CA LEU A 130 -29.38 -13.87 -14.18
C LEU A 130 -28.36 -14.74 -14.90
N LEU A 131 -28.39 -16.07 -14.67
CA LEU A 131 -27.53 -17.04 -15.35
C LEU A 131 -27.78 -17.05 -16.86
N MET A 132 -29.04 -16.96 -17.29
CA MET A 132 -29.40 -16.87 -18.70
C MET A 132 -28.83 -15.60 -19.35
N PHE A 133 -28.88 -14.46 -18.66
CA PHE A 133 -28.29 -13.21 -19.15
C PHE A 133 -26.76 -13.26 -19.17
N THR A 134 -26.12 -13.83 -18.14
CA THR A 134 -24.65 -13.92 -18.07
C THR A 134 -24.06 -14.90 -19.08
N LEU A 135 -24.75 -16.01 -19.38
CA LEU A 135 -24.28 -16.97 -20.38
C LEU A 135 -24.54 -16.53 -21.83
N THR A 136 -25.54 -15.68 -22.05
CA THR A 136 -25.85 -15.16 -23.40
C THR A 136 -25.02 -13.94 -23.78
N ASN A 137 -24.46 -13.24 -22.81
CA ASN A 137 -23.44 -12.22 -23.02
C ASN A 137 -22.09 -12.88 -23.23
N ASN A 138 -21.78 -13.25 -24.48
CA ASN A 138 -20.42 -13.58 -24.89
C ASN A 138 -19.62 -12.28 -25.00
N THR A 139 -19.30 -11.68 -23.85
CA THR A 139 -18.37 -10.55 -23.80
C THR A 139 -16.98 -11.12 -24.04
N GLU A 140 -16.30 -10.63 -25.07
CA GLU A 140 -14.86 -10.82 -25.23
C GLU A 140 -14.17 -10.57 -23.87
N PRO A 141 -13.13 -11.34 -23.53
CA PRO A 141 -12.45 -11.16 -22.25
C PRO A 141 -12.00 -9.70 -22.14
N VAL A 142 -12.51 -9.01 -21.12
CA VAL A 142 -12.13 -7.62 -20.84
C VAL A 142 -10.63 -7.60 -20.58
N SER A 143 -9.87 -7.07 -21.54
CA SER A 143 -8.41 -6.89 -21.46
C SER A 143 -8.09 -5.40 -21.46
N PHE A 144 -6.88 -5.04 -21.04
CA PHE A 144 -6.41 -3.66 -21.09
C PHE A 144 -6.41 -3.08 -22.52
N ASP A 145 -6.36 -3.94 -23.54
CA ASP A 145 -6.40 -3.53 -24.95
C ASP A 145 -7.79 -3.03 -25.39
N SER A 146 -8.85 -3.31 -24.61
CA SER A 146 -10.19 -2.81 -24.91
C SER A 146 -10.47 -1.42 -24.34
N LEU A 147 -9.53 -0.84 -23.58
CA LEU A 147 -9.67 0.51 -23.04
C LEU A 147 -9.41 1.55 -24.14
N ALA A 148 -10.34 2.47 -24.31
CA ALA A 148 -10.13 3.59 -25.23
C ALA A 148 -9.19 4.61 -24.59
N THR A 149 -8.36 5.28 -25.39
CA THR A 149 -7.37 6.25 -24.90
C THR A 149 -8.02 7.36 -24.08
N ASN A 150 -9.20 7.83 -24.49
CA ASN A 150 -9.98 8.84 -23.78
C ASN A 150 -10.43 8.37 -22.38
N ASP A 151 -10.65 7.08 -22.17
CA ASP A 151 -11.04 6.55 -20.87
C ASP A 151 -9.84 6.55 -19.91
N ILE A 152 -8.65 6.26 -20.43
CA ILE A 152 -7.39 6.33 -19.68
C ILE A 152 -7.07 7.79 -19.32
N GLU A 153 -7.24 8.71 -20.26
CA GLU A 153 -7.07 10.16 -20.04
C GLU A 153 -8.02 10.67 -18.96
N ASN A 154 -9.32 10.40 -19.08
CA ASN A 154 -10.31 10.79 -18.07
C ASN A 154 -9.98 10.20 -16.69
N TRP A 155 -9.51 8.95 -16.64
CA TRP A 155 -9.12 8.29 -15.40
C TRP A 155 -7.93 8.99 -14.71
N ILE A 156 -6.97 9.48 -15.49
CA ILE A 156 -5.83 10.25 -14.99
C ILE A 156 -6.29 11.64 -14.52
N ASP A 157 -7.10 12.33 -15.32
CA ASP A 157 -7.59 13.68 -15.04
C ASP A 157 -8.48 13.76 -13.80
N GLU A 158 -9.24 12.70 -13.53
CA GLU A 158 -10.04 12.56 -12.31
C GLU A 158 -9.18 12.33 -11.04
N GLY A 159 -7.85 12.20 -11.19
CA GLY A 159 -6.94 11.99 -10.06
C GLY A 159 -6.97 10.58 -9.51
N ASN A 160 -7.47 9.59 -10.28
CA ASN A 160 -7.53 8.19 -9.84
C ASN A 160 -6.17 7.48 -9.89
N ILE A 161 -5.12 8.16 -10.36
CA ILE A 161 -3.73 7.70 -10.33
C ILE A 161 -2.88 8.69 -9.54
N GLU A 162 -2.27 8.22 -8.45
CA GLU A 162 -1.28 8.98 -7.70
C GLU A 162 0.12 8.78 -8.32
N LEU A 163 0.51 9.67 -9.23
CA LEU A 163 1.84 9.65 -9.85
C LEU A 163 2.82 10.47 -8.99
N SER A 164 3.65 9.79 -8.20
CA SER A 164 4.78 10.40 -7.50
C SER A 164 6.08 10.20 -8.27
N ASN A 165 7.03 11.13 -8.10
CA ASN A 165 8.36 11.07 -8.76
C ASN A 165 9.09 9.75 -8.46
N THR A 166 8.92 9.22 -7.26
CA THR A 166 9.49 7.92 -6.85
C THR A 166 8.81 6.75 -7.55
N THR A 167 7.50 6.82 -7.77
CA THR A 167 6.76 5.79 -8.51
C THR A 167 7.15 5.80 -9.99
N LEU A 168 7.27 6.98 -10.60
CA LEU A 168 7.74 7.12 -11.98
C LEU A 168 9.18 6.60 -12.16
N ALA A 169 10.08 6.91 -11.22
CA ALA A 169 11.46 6.41 -11.24
C ALA A 169 11.54 4.88 -11.13
N ASN A 170 10.63 4.26 -10.37
CA ASN A 170 10.56 2.80 -10.25
C ASN A 170 9.97 2.12 -11.50
N ILE A 171 8.99 2.75 -12.15
CA ILE A 171 8.35 2.21 -13.38
C ILE A 171 9.31 2.30 -14.57
N TYR A 172 10.10 3.38 -14.65
CA TYR A 172 11.05 3.64 -15.73
C TYR A 172 12.51 3.50 -15.28
N ALA A 173 12.79 2.55 -14.37
CA ALA A 173 14.11 2.37 -13.78
C ALA A 173 15.22 2.03 -14.80
N ASP A 174 14.85 1.45 -15.95
CA ASP A 174 15.78 1.06 -17.01
C ASP A 174 15.87 2.09 -18.16
N VAL A 175 15.23 3.27 -18.02
CA VAL A 175 15.34 4.35 -19.00
C VAL A 175 16.57 5.19 -18.69
N GLU A 176 17.64 5.00 -19.47
CA GLU A 176 18.76 5.95 -19.48
C GLU A 176 18.29 7.27 -20.09
N LEU A 177 18.31 8.34 -19.29
CA LEU A 177 18.00 9.69 -19.76
C LEU A 177 19.14 10.15 -20.68
N GLU A 178 18.81 10.51 -21.91
CA GLU A 178 19.79 11.01 -22.87
C GLU A 178 20.26 12.42 -22.45
N ASP A 179 21.58 12.65 -22.41
CA ASP A 179 22.18 13.92 -21.98
C ASP A 179 21.68 15.14 -22.78
N SER A 180 21.12 14.92 -23.97
CA SER A 180 20.46 15.95 -24.78
C SER A 180 19.33 16.69 -24.06
N PHE A 181 18.73 16.12 -23.00
CA PHE A 181 17.70 16.79 -22.20
C PHE A 181 18.29 17.76 -21.15
N LEU A 182 19.58 17.68 -20.85
CA LEU A 182 20.27 18.57 -19.90
C LEU A 182 20.80 19.86 -20.53
N ASP A 183 20.80 19.95 -21.87
CA ASP A 183 21.28 21.12 -22.61
C ASP A 183 20.26 22.27 -22.70
N THR A 184 19.05 22.10 -22.16
CA THR A 184 18.11 23.21 -22.03
C THR A 184 18.57 24.12 -20.89
N SER A 185 19.18 25.25 -21.23
CA SER A 185 19.51 26.28 -20.25
C SER A 185 18.21 26.90 -19.75
N ILE A 186 17.68 26.38 -18.64
CA ILE A 186 16.62 27.06 -17.88
C ILE A 186 17.21 28.38 -17.39
N SER A 187 16.54 29.49 -17.69
CA SER A 187 16.94 30.80 -17.18
C SER A 187 16.80 30.80 -15.66
N ASP A 188 17.74 31.43 -14.94
CA ASP A 188 17.65 31.59 -13.48
C ASP A 188 16.29 32.17 -13.07
N ASP A 189 15.71 33.07 -13.87
CA ASP A 189 14.41 33.68 -13.62
C ASP A 189 13.24 32.66 -13.66
N GLU A 190 13.27 31.68 -14.58
CA GLU A 190 12.28 30.59 -14.65
C GLU A 190 12.48 29.58 -13.50
N LEU A 191 13.73 29.36 -13.08
CA LEU A 191 14.04 28.48 -11.97
C LEU A 191 13.45 29.04 -10.66
N PHE A 192 13.57 30.35 -10.44
CA PHE A 192 13.01 31.02 -9.26
C PHE A 192 11.48 31.07 -9.26
N GLU A 193 10.83 31.10 -10.44
CA GLU A 193 9.36 31.02 -10.54
C GLU A 193 8.84 29.60 -10.25
N SER A 194 9.59 28.57 -10.65
CA SER A 194 9.24 27.17 -10.35
C SER A 194 9.40 26.79 -8.86
N ILE A 195 10.29 27.51 -8.15
CA ILE A 195 10.52 27.37 -6.72
C ILE A 195 9.68 28.43 -6.00
N ASP A 196 8.37 28.21 -5.97
CA ASP A 196 7.47 29.07 -5.22
C ASP A 196 7.86 29.05 -3.72
N LEU A 197 8.06 30.23 -3.14
CA LEU A 197 8.62 30.44 -1.79
C LEU A 197 7.79 29.77 -0.69
N GLU A 198 6.51 29.48 -0.96
CA GLU A 198 5.60 28.80 -0.04
C GLU A 198 6.00 27.33 0.24
N SER A 199 6.65 26.66 -0.73
CA SER A 199 7.14 25.28 -0.54
C SER A 199 8.37 25.19 0.35
N ILE A 200 9.24 26.21 0.34
CA ILE A 200 10.43 26.26 1.20
C ILE A 200 10.03 26.59 2.64
N GLU A 201 9.04 27.46 2.83
CA GLU A 201 8.56 27.83 4.16
C GLU A 201 7.90 26.64 4.88
N GLN A 202 7.11 25.82 4.18
CA GLN A 202 6.59 24.56 4.75
C GLN A 202 7.68 23.57 5.15
N PHE A 203 8.80 23.52 4.41
CA PHE A 203 9.90 22.62 4.74
C PHE A 203 10.71 23.10 5.96
N MET A 204 10.80 24.42 6.16
CA MET A 204 11.45 25.04 7.33
C MET A 204 10.57 25.02 8.59
N ILE A 205 9.24 25.00 8.47
CA ILE A 205 8.32 24.92 9.62
C ILE A 205 8.20 23.48 10.17
N LYS A 206 8.58 22.47 9.38
CA LYS A 206 8.43 21.05 9.75
C LYS A 206 9.64 20.43 10.47
N ASN A 207 10.70 21.20 10.72
CA ASN A 207 11.87 20.77 11.51
C ASN A 207 12.13 21.66 12.72
#